data_AF-A0A2D7PMA6-F1
#
_entry.id   AF-A0A2D7PMA6-F1
#
_cell.length_a   1.000
_cell.length_b   1.000
_cell.length_c   1.000
_cell.angle_alpha   90.00
_cell.angle_beta   90.00
_cell.angle_gamma   90.00
#
_symmetry.space_group_name_H-M   'P 1'
#
loop_
_entity.id
_entity.type
_entity.pdbx_description
1 polymer ?
#
loop_
_entity_poly.entity_id
_entity_poly.type
_entity_poly.pdbx_seq_one_letter_code
_entity_poly.pdbx_strand_id
1 'polypeptide(L)'
;PFQNNSYFGIGPNRQTANVLNIQPVIPFTVGNWNIITRTILPIVYLPAPIDGGIPGLPQNIPSGSTNGLGDINFTAFLSPASPRKLIWGIGPSLGLNTATSDFTGTGKWTAGPSLVLLMQPKPWTVGLLVRNLWSFAGQSNRESVNSFMTQFFVNYNLPGGWYLTSSPVITANWQAPSGERWTVPLGGGIGKILRIGRLPVNLQVQGFGNVVAPENAPDWSLRFQAQLLFPKG
;
A
#
# COMPACT_ATOMS: atom_id res chain seq x y z
N PRO A 1 -0.28 -10.88 2.95
CA PRO A 1 1.18 -10.62 2.86
C PRO A 1 1.72 -9.92 4.11
N PHE A 2 3.00 -10.12 4.41
CA PHE A 2 3.79 -9.23 5.26
C PHE A 2 4.66 -8.40 4.34
N GLN A 3 4.51 -7.07 4.36
CA GLN A 3 5.26 -6.15 3.50
C GLN A 3 5.88 -5.06 4.36
N ASN A 4 7.20 -5.09 4.52
CA ASN A 4 7.93 -4.02 5.18
C ASN A 4 8.38 -2.99 4.13
N ASN A 5 8.08 -1.71 4.37
CA ASN A 5 8.61 -0.61 3.59
C ASN A 5 9.53 0.20 4.52
N SER A 6 10.81 0.25 4.17
CA SER A 6 11.79 1.12 4.80
C SER A 6 11.90 2.38 3.95
N TYR A 7 11.71 3.55 4.56
CA TYR A 7 11.74 4.86 3.92
C TYR A 7 12.99 5.59 4.39
N PHE A 8 13.82 6.04 3.46
CA PHE A 8 15.14 6.62 3.74
C PHE A 8 15.20 8.09 3.33
N GLY A 9 16.01 8.87 4.05
CA GLY A 9 16.24 10.28 3.72
C GLY A 9 15.06 11.19 4.08
N ILE A 10 14.30 10.86 5.13
CA ILE A 10 13.14 11.67 5.54
C ILE A 10 13.60 12.94 6.24
N GLY A 11 13.11 14.08 5.77
CA GLY A 11 13.35 15.38 6.38
C GLY A 11 14.80 15.85 6.37
N PRO A 12 15.06 17.04 6.95
CA PRO A 12 16.40 17.66 6.95
C PRO A 12 17.47 16.79 7.62
N ASN A 13 17.06 15.96 8.59
CA ASN A 13 17.95 15.06 9.33
C ASN A 13 18.15 13.70 8.65
N ARG A 14 17.61 13.50 7.44
CA ARG A 14 17.78 12.28 6.61
C ARG A 14 17.45 10.99 7.37
N GLN A 15 16.34 11.00 8.10
CA GLN A 15 15.91 9.91 8.98
C GLN A 15 15.43 8.68 8.20
N THR A 16 15.35 7.54 8.90
CA THR A 16 14.82 6.29 8.34
C THR A 16 13.62 5.78 9.13
N ALA A 17 12.50 5.57 8.46
CA ALA A 17 11.29 5.03 9.06
C ALA A 17 10.91 3.67 8.48
N ASN A 18 10.07 2.92 9.21
CA ASN A 18 9.60 1.61 8.77
C ASN A 18 8.09 1.50 8.92
N VAL A 19 7.44 0.94 7.89
CA VAL A 19 6.02 0.58 7.92
C VAL A 19 5.86 -0.87 7.49
N LEU A 20 5.49 -1.73 8.44
CA LEU A 20 5.14 -3.12 8.20
C LEU A 20 3.63 -3.25 7.99
N ASN A 21 3.25 -3.59 6.76
CA ASN A 21 1.87 -3.87 6.40
C ASN A 21 1.58 -5.37 6.51
N ILE A 22 0.65 -5.74 7.39
CA ILE A 22 0.06 -7.08 7.44
C ILE A 22 -1.24 -7.05 6.65
N GLN A 23 -1.32 -7.86 5.60
CA GLN A 23 -2.31 -7.69 4.53
C GLN A 23 -3.06 -8.98 4.21
N PRO A 24 -3.95 -9.52 5.04
CA PRO A 24 -4.77 -10.65 4.62
C PRO A 24 -5.61 -10.28 3.39
N VAL A 25 -5.65 -11.20 2.41
CA VAL A 25 -6.53 -11.14 1.25
C VAL A 25 -7.35 -12.40 1.24
N ILE A 26 -8.67 -12.28 1.38
CA ILE A 26 -9.58 -13.41 1.54
C ILE A 26 -10.63 -13.33 0.43
N PRO A 27 -10.52 -14.17 -0.61
CA PRO A 27 -11.54 -14.29 -1.64
C PRO A 27 -12.59 -15.33 -1.25
N PHE A 28 -13.86 -15.05 -1.54
CA PHE A 28 -14.96 -16.02 -1.49
C PHE A 28 -15.90 -15.83 -2.67
N THR A 29 -16.58 -16.89 -3.08
CA THR A 29 -17.44 -16.91 -4.27
C THR A 29 -18.89 -17.09 -3.85
N VAL A 30 -19.77 -16.24 -4.37
CA VAL A 30 -21.22 -16.29 -4.14
C VAL A 30 -21.91 -16.21 -5.50
N GLY A 31 -22.52 -17.31 -5.94
CA GLY A 31 -23.10 -17.43 -7.27
C GLY A 31 -22.06 -17.14 -8.36
N ASN A 32 -22.35 -16.17 -9.23
CA ASN A 32 -21.48 -15.78 -10.34
C ASN A 32 -20.46 -14.67 -10.00
N TRP A 33 -20.30 -14.36 -8.71
CA TRP A 33 -19.45 -13.27 -8.23
C TRP A 33 -18.41 -13.76 -7.23
N ASN A 34 -17.22 -13.18 -7.34
CA ASN A 34 -16.17 -13.23 -6.33
C ASN A 34 -16.25 -11.95 -5.49
N ILE A 35 -16.16 -12.09 -4.18
CA ILE A 35 -15.91 -11.00 -3.25
C ILE A 35 -14.49 -11.19 -2.73
N ILE A 36 -13.64 -10.21 -2.97
CA ILE A 36 -12.23 -10.22 -2.57
C ILE A 36 -12.05 -9.15 -1.52
N THR A 37 -11.85 -9.58 -0.28
CA THR A 37 -11.59 -8.67 0.84
C THR A 37 -10.09 -8.51 1.04
N ARG A 38 -9.67 -7.28 1.35
CA ARG A 38 -8.30 -6.94 1.71
C ARG A 38 -8.33 -6.03 2.92
N THR A 39 -7.66 -6.46 4.00
CA THR A 39 -7.42 -5.63 5.18
C THR A 39 -5.94 -5.35 5.25
N ILE A 40 -5.53 -4.10 5.48
CA ILE A 40 -4.14 -3.69 5.67
C ILE A 40 -4.02 -3.15 7.09
N LEU A 41 -3.19 -3.80 7.90
CA LEU A 41 -2.86 -3.37 9.25
C LEU A 41 -1.41 -2.85 9.22
N PRO A 42 -1.21 -1.52 9.28
CA PRO A 42 0.13 -0.94 9.30
C PRO A 42 0.68 -0.87 10.73
N ILE A 43 1.84 -1.48 10.96
CA ILE A 43 2.66 -1.24 12.15
C ILE A 43 3.75 -0.25 11.75
N VAL A 44 3.73 0.91 12.38
CA VAL A 44 4.49 2.08 12.00
C VAL A 44 5.56 2.35 13.06
N TYR A 45 6.80 2.49 12.60
CA TYR A 45 7.92 2.96 13.40
C TYR A 45 8.50 4.23 12.76
N LEU A 46 8.48 5.32 13.52
CA LEU A 46 8.99 6.63 13.13
C LEU A 46 10.06 7.05 14.14
N PRO A 47 11.32 7.29 13.72
CA PRO A 47 12.31 7.91 14.60
C PRO A 47 11.91 9.35 14.91
N ALA A 48 12.59 9.96 15.87
CA ALA A 48 12.44 11.38 16.16
C ALA A 48 13.80 12.05 16.35
N PRO A 49 13.92 13.36 16.04
CA PRO A 49 12.89 14.18 15.40
C PRO A 49 12.76 13.86 13.89
N ILE A 50 11.52 13.84 13.39
CA ILE A 50 11.21 13.84 11.95
C ILE A 50 10.43 15.11 11.66
N ASP A 51 10.99 15.96 10.79
CA ASP A 51 10.33 17.10 10.18
C ASP A 51 10.17 16.78 8.69
N GLY A 52 8.99 16.26 8.32
CA GLY A 52 8.75 15.59 7.05
C GLY A 52 7.63 14.56 7.11
N GLY A 53 7.32 13.97 5.95
CA GLY A 53 6.13 13.13 5.80
C GLY A 53 6.38 11.83 5.05
N ILE A 54 5.85 10.74 5.59
CA ILE A 54 5.60 9.52 4.82
C ILE A 54 4.19 9.64 4.24
N PRO A 55 3.97 9.36 2.95
CA PRO A 55 2.64 9.46 2.35
C PRO A 55 1.58 8.70 3.16
N GLY A 56 0.52 9.40 3.55
CA GLY A 56 -0.58 8.84 4.34
C GLY A 56 -0.37 8.82 5.85
N LEU A 57 0.76 9.33 6.36
CA LEU A 57 0.99 9.55 7.79
C LEU A 57 1.07 11.05 8.12
N PRO A 58 0.69 11.43 9.35
CA PRO A 58 0.92 12.78 9.87
C PRO A 58 2.40 13.16 9.82
N GLN A 59 2.66 14.46 9.65
CA GLN A 59 4.01 15.02 9.62
C GLN A 59 4.41 15.56 11.01
N ASN A 60 5.70 15.90 11.14
CA ASN A 60 6.28 16.69 12.25
C ASN A 60 6.18 16.01 13.62
N ILE A 61 7.10 15.09 13.89
CA ILE A 61 7.24 14.38 15.15
C ILE A 61 8.27 15.12 16.01
N PRO A 62 7.83 15.86 17.05
CA PRO A 62 8.66 16.82 17.76
C PRO A 62 9.73 16.17 18.64
N SER A 63 9.44 15.03 19.30
CA SER A 63 10.39 14.37 20.20
C SER A 63 9.97 12.92 20.51
N GLY A 64 10.95 12.03 20.64
CA GLY A 64 10.74 10.62 20.98
C GLY A 64 10.28 9.76 19.79
N SER A 65 10.96 8.63 19.55
CA SER A 65 10.54 7.71 18.49
C SER A 65 9.11 7.22 18.76
N THR A 66 8.28 7.21 17.73
CA THR A 66 6.90 6.69 17.82
C THR A 66 6.82 5.31 17.19
N ASN A 67 6.23 4.37 17.91
CA ASN A 67 5.86 3.06 17.40
C ASN A 67 4.38 2.80 17.69
N GLY A 68 3.63 2.30 16.71
CA GLY A 68 2.23 2.00 16.93
C GLY A 68 1.52 1.39 15.74
N LEU A 69 0.29 0.95 15.99
CA LEU A 69 -0.66 0.64 14.94
C LEU A 69 -1.05 1.95 14.25
N GLY A 70 -1.17 1.94 12.92
CA GLY A 70 -1.76 3.03 12.15
C GLY A 70 -3.21 2.76 11.77
N ASP A 71 -3.76 3.62 10.90
CA ASP A 71 -5.13 3.46 10.43
C ASP A 71 -5.30 2.20 9.57
N ILE A 72 -6.14 1.26 10.03
CA ILE A 72 -6.44 0.04 9.30
C ILE A 72 -7.22 0.38 8.04
N ASN A 73 -6.80 -0.18 6.91
CA ASN A 73 -7.48 0.02 5.63
C ASN A 73 -8.20 -1.27 5.21
N PHE A 74 -9.50 -1.20 5.02
CA PHE A 74 -10.32 -2.29 4.49
C PHE A 74 -10.74 -1.98 3.05
N THR A 75 -10.78 -2.98 2.19
CA THR A 75 -11.33 -2.88 0.82
C THR A 75 -12.04 -4.17 0.48
N ALA A 76 -13.20 -4.08 -0.16
CA ALA A 76 -13.91 -5.22 -0.72
C ALA A 76 -14.13 -4.99 -2.20
N PHE A 77 -13.66 -5.91 -3.04
CA PHE A 77 -13.91 -5.89 -4.48
C PHE A 77 -14.95 -6.93 -4.84
N LEU A 78 -15.97 -6.51 -5.57
CA LEU A 78 -16.86 -7.38 -6.31
C LEU A 78 -16.27 -7.61 -7.70
N SER A 79 -16.12 -8.86 -8.11
CA SER A 79 -15.50 -9.27 -9.38
C SER A 79 -16.25 -10.43 -9.99
N PRO A 80 -16.43 -10.53 -11.33
CA PRO A 80 -17.02 -11.71 -11.94
C PRO A 80 -16.26 -13.00 -11.58
N ALA A 81 -16.98 -14.10 -11.34
CA ALA A 81 -16.36 -15.40 -11.02
C ALA A 81 -15.57 -15.99 -12.20
N SER A 82 -16.05 -15.74 -13.43
CA SER A 82 -15.48 -16.23 -14.69
C SER A 82 -15.09 -15.06 -15.60
N PRO A 83 -14.04 -14.29 -15.25
CA PRO A 83 -13.53 -13.22 -16.10
C PRO A 83 -12.88 -13.81 -17.36
N ARG A 84 -12.94 -13.08 -18.48
CA ARG A 84 -12.27 -13.48 -19.73
C ARG A 84 -10.78 -13.08 -19.68
N LYS A 85 -10.35 -12.21 -20.59
CA LYS A 85 -8.95 -11.72 -20.66
C LYS A 85 -8.64 -10.65 -19.62
N LEU A 86 -9.64 -9.86 -19.25
CA LEU A 86 -9.56 -8.81 -18.25
C LEU A 86 -10.27 -9.27 -16.98
N ILE A 87 -9.51 -9.36 -15.90
CA ILE A 87 -10.01 -9.50 -14.54
C ILE A 87 -10.21 -8.09 -14.02
N TRP A 88 -11.36 -7.81 -13.43
CA TRP A 88 -11.65 -6.52 -12.83
C TRP A 88 -12.43 -6.70 -11.54
N GLY A 89 -12.31 -5.72 -10.64
CA GLY A 89 -13.14 -5.65 -9.45
C GLY A 89 -13.37 -4.22 -9.04
N ILE A 90 -14.56 -3.93 -8.53
CA ILE A 90 -14.93 -2.61 -8.01
C ILE A 90 -15.52 -2.77 -6.62
N GLY A 91 -15.32 -1.78 -5.76
CA GLY A 91 -16.07 -1.74 -4.51
C GLY A 91 -15.55 -0.71 -3.52
N PRO A 92 -16.10 -0.71 -2.30
CA PRO A 92 -15.77 0.28 -1.30
C PRO A 92 -14.41 0.02 -0.67
N SER A 93 -13.78 1.10 -0.25
CA SER A 93 -12.63 1.09 0.64
C SER A 93 -12.89 2.01 1.83
N LEU A 94 -12.39 1.60 2.99
CA LEU A 94 -12.57 2.25 4.27
C LEU A 94 -11.21 2.39 4.96
N GLY A 95 -10.95 3.54 5.55
CA GLY A 95 -9.88 3.74 6.53
C GLY A 95 -10.51 3.89 7.91
N LEU A 96 -10.04 3.09 8.85
CA LEU A 96 -10.53 3.02 10.22
C LEU A 96 -9.61 3.84 11.11
N ASN A 97 -10.18 4.68 11.97
CA ASN A 97 -9.41 5.47 12.95
C ASN A 97 -8.96 4.57 14.11
N THR A 98 -7.98 3.72 13.85
CA THR A 98 -7.46 2.69 14.78
C THR A 98 -6.04 2.97 15.24
N ALA A 99 -5.44 4.07 14.78
CA ALA A 99 -4.08 4.40 15.14
C ALA A 99 -3.93 4.57 16.66
N THR A 100 -2.84 4.04 17.20
CA THR A 100 -2.54 4.10 18.64
C THR A 100 -1.78 5.37 19.04
N SER A 101 -1.41 6.20 18.06
CA SER A 101 -0.73 7.48 18.25
C SER A 101 -1.18 8.48 17.19
N ASP A 102 -1.21 9.76 17.56
CA ASP A 102 -1.53 10.87 16.66
C ASP A 102 -0.50 11.06 15.53
N PHE A 103 0.65 10.38 15.60
CA PHE A 103 1.68 10.36 14.55
C PHE A 103 1.63 9.11 13.67
N THR A 104 0.85 8.09 14.02
CA THR A 104 0.74 6.84 13.22
C THR A 104 -0.55 6.76 12.41
N GLY A 105 -1.47 7.72 12.56
CA GLY A 105 -2.69 7.78 11.76
C GLY A 105 -3.33 9.16 11.71
N THR A 106 -4.35 9.27 10.87
CA THR A 106 -4.99 10.54 10.52
C THR A 106 -5.91 11.06 11.62
N GLY A 107 -6.42 10.18 12.49
CA GLY A 107 -7.48 10.55 13.44
C GLY A 107 -8.87 10.59 12.80
N LYS A 108 -9.01 10.11 11.55
CA LYS A 108 -10.23 10.20 10.74
C LYS A 108 -10.72 8.83 10.28
N TRP A 109 -12.03 8.69 10.22
CA TRP A 109 -12.68 7.64 9.45
C TRP A 109 -12.79 8.10 8.01
N THR A 110 -12.37 7.25 7.09
CA THR A 110 -12.38 7.57 5.66
C THR A 110 -13.10 6.51 4.84
N ALA A 111 -13.69 6.91 3.73
CA ALA A 111 -14.38 6.00 2.81
C ALA A 111 -14.25 6.49 1.37
N GLY A 112 -14.37 5.57 0.41
CA GLY A 112 -14.47 5.93 -1.00
C GLY A 112 -14.37 4.72 -1.93
N PRO A 113 -14.45 4.94 -3.26
CA PRO A 113 -14.46 3.88 -4.24
C PRO A 113 -13.07 3.34 -4.51
N SER A 114 -13.03 2.10 -4.97
CA SER A 114 -11.81 1.44 -5.45
C SER A 114 -12.10 0.60 -6.69
N LEU A 115 -11.09 0.50 -7.55
CA LEU A 115 -11.10 -0.28 -8.79
C LEU A 115 -9.79 -1.08 -8.87
N VAL A 116 -9.89 -2.32 -9.31
CA VAL A 116 -8.73 -3.13 -9.73
C VAL A 116 -8.95 -3.67 -11.13
N LEU A 117 -7.91 -3.61 -11.95
CA LEU A 117 -7.81 -4.19 -13.28
C LEU A 117 -6.58 -5.10 -13.33
N LEU A 118 -6.71 -6.25 -13.97
CA LEU A 118 -5.65 -7.26 -14.04
C LEU A 118 -5.75 -8.05 -15.35
N MET A 119 -4.60 -8.24 -16.01
CA MET A 119 -4.43 -9.10 -17.16
C MET A 119 -3.19 -9.96 -16.97
N GLN A 120 -3.23 -11.21 -17.43
CA GLN A 120 -2.12 -12.16 -17.26
C GLN A 120 -1.72 -12.86 -18.59
N PRO A 121 -1.43 -12.10 -19.67
CA PRO A 121 -0.91 -12.70 -20.89
C PRO A 121 0.50 -13.21 -20.65
N LYS A 122 0.79 -14.50 -20.88
CA LYS A 122 2.15 -15.03 -20.69
C LYS A 122 3.16 -14.29 -21.61
N PRO A 123 4.36 -13.92 -21.12
CA PRO A 123 4.93 -14.16 -19.77
C PRO A 123 4.61 -13.09 -18.70
N TRP A 124 3.72 -12.14 -19.00
CA TRP A 124 3.43 -10.98 -18.18
C TRP A 124 2.27 -11.18 -17.20
N THR A 125 2.28 -10.38 -16.15
CA THR A 125 1.10 -10.03 -15.37
C THR A 125 1.12 -8.52 -15.20
N VAL A 126 0.03 -7.86 -15.57
CA VAL A 126 -0.09 -6.40 -15.54
C VAL A 126 -1.40 -6.05 -14.86
N GLY A 127 -1.37 -5.08 -13.96
CA GLY A 127 -2.57 -4.58 -13.35
C GLY A 127 -2.44 -3.17 -12.81
N LEU A 128 -3.60 -2.65 -12.43
CA LEU A 128 -3.79 -1.31 -11.92
C LEU A 128 -4.78 -1.39 -10.76
N LEU A 129 -4.43 -0.78 -9.64
CA LEU A 129 -5.37 -0.52 -8.55
C LEU A 129 -5.51 0.99 -8.42
N VAL A 130 -6.75 1.47 -8.27
CA VAL A 130 -7.07 2.88 -8.04
C VAL A 130 -8.01 2.98 -6.85
N ARG A 131 -7.80 4.00 -6.01
CA ARG A 131 -8.68 4.32 -4.89
C ARG A 131 -8.64 5.82 -4.61
N ASN A 132 -9.78 6.38 -4.22
CA ASN A 132 -9.81 7.68 -3.55
C ASN A 132 -10.56 7.54 -2.22
N LEU A 133 -10.08 8.19 -1.16
CA LEU A 133 -10.68 8.18 0.17
C LEU A 133 -10.93 9.60 0.65
N TRP A 134 -12.11 9.83 1.24
CA TRP A 134 -12.46 11.07 1.93
C TRP A 134 -12.75 10.80 3.40
N SER A 135 -12.35 11.70 4.29
CA SER A 135 -12.80 11.67 5.68
C SER A 135 -14.28 12.03 5.79
N PHE A 136 -15.04 11.26 6.57
CA PHE A 136 -16.45 11.53 6.85
C PHE A 136 -16.77 11.66 8.35
N ALA A 137 -15.87 11.18 9.22
CA ALA A 137 -15.98 11.32 10.67
C ALA A 137 -14.57 11.29 11.32
N GLY A 138 -14.48 11.57 12.61
CA GLY A 138 -13.23 11.54 13.38
C GLY A 138 -13.02 12.77 14.24
N GLN A 139 -11.80 12.92 14.76
CA GLN A 139 -11.44 14.01 15.68
C GLN A 139 -11.54 15.37 15.00
N SER A 140 -12.16 16.37 15.63
CA SER A 140 -12.42 17.68 15.02
C SER A 140 -11.17 18.56 14.86
N ASN A 141 -10.15 18.36 15.70
CA ASN A 141 -8.88 19.07 15.68
C ASN A 141 -7.86 18.51 14.66
N ARG A 142 -8.24 17.48 13.90
CA ARG A 142 -7.41 16.85 12.86
C ARG A 142 -7.82 17.33 11.47
N GLU A 143 -6.86 17.42 10.56
CA GLU A 143 -7.11 17.77 9.17
C GLU A 143 -8.04 16.77 8.48
N SER A 144 -8.89 17.26 7.58
CA SER A 144 -9.71 16.40 6.74
C SER A 144 -8.83 15.60 5.77
N VAL A 145 -9.26 14.39 5.42
CA VAL A 145 -8.55 13.53 4.47
C VAL A 145 -9.24 13.61 3.11
N ASN A 146 -8.46 13.85 2.06
CA ASN A 146 -8.85 13.56 0.68
C ASN A 146 -7.61 13.01 -0.04
N SER A 147 -7.53 11.68 -0.14
CA SER A 147 -6.33 10.98 -0.59
C SER A 147 -6.61 10.05 -1.76
N PHE A 148 -5.90 10.27 -2.86
CA PHE A 148 -5.84 9.37 -4.00
C PHE A 148 -4.67 8.42 -3.88
N MET A 149 -4.86 7.18 -4.33
CA MET A 149 -3.80 6.22 -4.52
C MET A 149 -4.03 5.46 -5.82
N THR A 150 -2.96 5.28 -6.58
CA THR A 150 -2.91 4.28 -7.64
C THR A 150 -1.66 3.43 -7.53
N GLN A 151 -1.81 2.14 -7.83
CA GLN A 151 -0.72 1.19 -7.89
C GLN A 151 -0.77 0.49 -9.24
N PHE A 152 0.18 0.84 -10.10
CA PHE A 152 0.48 0.05 -11.29
C PHE A 152 1.38 -1.10 -10.86
N PHE A 153 1.08 -2.33 -11.28
CA PHE A 153 1.93 -3.47 -10.98
C PHE A 153 2.14 -4.34 -12.21
N VAL A 154 3.41 -4.62 -12.50
CA VAL A 154 3.85 -5.45 -13.62
C VAL A 154 4.82 -6.51 -13.12
N ASN A 155 4.63 -7.74 -13.58
CA ASN A 155 5.56 -8.86 -13.38
C ASN A 155 5.93 -9.47 -14.73
N TYR A 156 7.21 -9.73 -14.94
CA TYR A 156 7.73 -10.54 -16.04
C TYR A 156 8.21 -11.88 -15.49
N ASN A 157 7.51 -12.96 -15.83
CA ASN A 157 7.80 -14.29 -15.26
C ASN A 157 8.98 -14.95 -15.98
N LEU A 158 9.96 -15.40 -15.21
CA LEU A 158 11.15 -16.13 -15.65
C LEU A 158 11.05 -17.61 -15.25
N PRO A 159 11.87 -18.49 -15.84
CA PRO A 159 11.96 -19.88 -15.41
C PRO A 159 12.34 -20.04 -13.93
N GLY A 160 11.98 -21.17 -13.33
CA GLY A 160 12.35 -21.49 -11.94
C GLY A 160 11.64 -20.66 -10.86
N GLY A 161 10.49 -20.05 -11.20
CA GLY A 161 9.66 -19.28 -10.26
C GLY A 161 10.18 -17.86 -9.98
N TRP A 162 11.25 -17.45 -10.65
CA TRP A 162 11.75 -16.08 -10.59
C TRP A 162 10.89 -15.13 -11.42
N TYR A 163 10.85 -13.86 -11.05
CA TYR A 163 10.24 -12.82 -11.86
C TYR A 163 10.87 -11.45 -11.60
N LEU A 164 10.85 -10.60 -12.61
CA LEU A 164 11.09 -9.16 -12.45
C LEU A 164 9.77 -8.47 -12.12
N THR A 165 9.79 -7.46 -11.26
CA THR A 165 8.58 -6.77 -10.84
C THR A 165 8.79 -5.27 -10.69
N SER A 166 7.75 -4.49 -10.98
CA SER A 166 7.64 -3.09 -10.61
C SER A 166 6.22 -2.85 -10.13
N SER A 167 6.09 -2.31 -8.91
CA SER A 167 4.78 -2.06 -8.30
C SER A 167 4.74 -0.74 -7.51
N PRO A 168 5.09 0.40 -8.13
CA PRO A 168 5.09 1.70 -7.46
C PRO A 168 3.69 2.04 -6.96
N VAL A 169 3.63 2.68 -5.78
CA VAL A 169 2.40 3.21 -5.21
C VAL A 169 2.47 4.72 -5.35
N ILE A 170 1.68 5.27 -6.25
CA ILE A 170 1.58 6.70 -6.51
C ILE A 170 0.43 7.22 -5.65
N THR A 171 0.66 8.33 -4.96
CA THR A 171 -0.34 8.95 -4.08
C THR A 171 -0.53 10.42 -4.38
N ALA A 172 -1.74 10.92 -4.12
CA ALA A 172 -2.00 12.35 -4.05
C ALA A 172 -2.72 12.71 -2.75
N ASN A 173 -2.28 13.78 -2.07
CA ASN A 173 -3.05 14.44 -1.02
C ASN A 173 -3.73 15.68 -1.63
N TRP A 174 -5.03 15.60 -1.89
CA TRP A 174 -5.77 16.69 -2.50
C TRP A 174 -5.94 17.91 -1.58
N GLN A 175 -5.72 17.74 -0.27
CA GLN A 175 -5.70 18.85 0.69
C GLN A 175 -4.37 19.61 0.69
N ALA A 176 -3.31 19.02 0.11
CA ALA A 176 -2.01 19.65 0.07
C ALA A 176 -1.93 20.74 -1.03
N PRO A 177 -1.06 21.76 -0.84
CA PRO A 177 -0.67 22.70 -1.88
C PRO A 177 -0.21 22.01 -3.17
N SER A 178 -0.25 22.68 -4.31
CA SER A 178 0.01 22.07 -5.62
C SER A 178 1.39 21.39 -5.74
N GLY A 179 2.43 21.97 -5.14
CA GLY A 179 3.78 21.41 -5.12
C GLY A 179 3.96 20.21 -4.17
N GLU A 180 3.10 20.12 -3.16
CA GLU A 180 3.17 19.12 -2.08
C GLU A 180 2.17 17.98 -2.26
N ARG A 181 1.49 17.94 -3.42
CA ARG A 181 0.32 17.08 -3.63
C ARG A 181 0.70 15.64 -3.92
N TRP A 182 1.73 15.41 -4.71
CA TRP A 182 1.98 14.12 -5.34
C TRP A 182 3.21 13.44 -4.78
N THR A 183 3.13 12.11 -4.65
CA THR A 183 4.31 11.26 -4.49
C THR A 183 4.30 10.23 -5.60
N VAL A 184 5.34 10.27 -6.45
CA VAL A 184 5.50 9.41 -7.62
C VAL A 184 6.83 8.67 -7.50
N PRO A 185 6.81 7.43 -6.97
CA PRO A 185 7.98 6.57 -6.97
C PRO A 185 8.16 5.88 -8.32
N LEU A 186 9.40 5.74 -8.75
CA LEU A 186 9.80 4.85 -9.84
C LEU A 186 10.82 3.84 -9.34
N GLY A 187 10.69 2.61 -9.82
CA GLY A 187 11.61 1.54 -9.43
C GLY A 187 10.99 0.17 -9.63
N GLY A 188 11.60 -0.83 -9.03
CA GLY A 188 11.23 -2.23 -9.21
C GLY A 188 12.22 -3.14 -8.49
N GLY A 189 12.19 -4.41 -8.85
CA GLY A 189 13.08 -5.41 -8.29
C GLY A 189 12.74 -6.81 -8.74
N ILE A 190 12.99 -7.77 -7.86
CA ILE A 190 12.92 -9.19 -8.17
C ILE A 190 12.05 -9.90 -7.14
N GLY A 191 11.42 -10.98 -7.58
CA GLY A 191 10.75 -11.90 -6.68
C GLY A 191 10.93 -13.35 -7.09
N LYS A 192 10.58 -14.22 -6.16
CA LYS A 192 10.67 -15.66 -6.30
C LYS A 192 9.48 -16.33 -5.62
N ILE A 193 8.78 -17.15 -6.38
CA ILE A 193 7.83 -18.11 -5.86
C ILE A 193 8.58 -19.41 -5.60
N LEU A 194 8.58 -19.85 -4.33
CA LEU A 194 9.18 -21.09 -3.88
C LEU A 194 8.18 -21.89 -3.04
N ARG A 195 8.51 -23.13 -2.70
CA ARG A 195 7.70 -23.95 -1.80
C ARG A 195 8.47 -24.24 -0.53
N ILE A 196 7.85 -24.01 0.63
CA ILE A 196 8.32 -24.50 1.93
C ILE A 196 7.43 -25.69 2.28
N GLY A 197 7.94 -26.91 2.06
CA GLY A 197 7.12 -28.12 2.07
C GLY A 197 5.99 -28.03 1.03
N ARG A 198 4.74 -28.07 1.49
CA ARG A 198 3.54 -27.94 0.63
C ARG A 198 3.06 -26.51 0.44
N LEU A 199 3.59 -25.54 1.20
CA LEU A 199 3.12 -24.16 1.19
C LEU A 199 3.89 -23.34 0.13
N PRO A 200 3.24 -22.84 -0.93
CA PRO A 200 3.86 -21.86 -1.81
C PRO A 200 4.04 -20.53 -1.07
N VAL A 201 5.24 -19.98 -1.19
CA VAL A 201 5.64 -18.70 -0.60
C VAL A 201 6.18 -17.81 -1.71
N ASN A 202 5.64 -16.60 -1.81
CA ASN A 202 6.14 -15.57 -2.68
C ASN A 202 6.99 -14.57 -1.88
N LEU A 203 8.26 -14.43 -2.25
CA LEU A 203 9.20 -13.49 -1.66
C LEU A 203 9.60 -12.45 -2.71
N GLN A 204 9.67 -11.19 -2.33
CA GLN A 204 10.15 -10.13 -3.23
C GLN A 204 10.86 -9.01 -2.51
N VAL A 205 11.76 -8.37 -3.23
CA VAL A 205 12.43 -7.13 -2.84
C VAL A 205 12.35 -6.13 -3.99
N GLN A 206 11.98 -4.89 -3.68
CA GLN A 206 11.88 -3.79 -4.65
C GLN A 206 12.44 -2.51 -4.06
N GLY A 207 13.15 -1.73 -4.87
CA GLY A 207 13.61 -0.38 -4.52
C GLY A 207 12.85 0.66 -5.34
N PHE A 208 12.55 1.81 -4.75
CA PHE A 208 11.85 2.90 -5.41
C PHE A 208 12.45 4.26 -5.03
N GLY A 209 12.83 5.06 -6.03
CA GLY A 209 13.20 6.46 -5.85
C GLY A 209 12.03 7.38 -6.16
N ASN A 210 11.80 8.41 -5.35
CA ASN A 210 10.76 9.38 -5.62
C ASN A 210 11.23 10.39 -6.68
N VAL A 211 10.51 10.47 -7.80
CA VAL A 211 10.78 11.48 -8.86
C VAL A 211 9.91 12.72 -8.74
N VAL A 212 8.80 12.60 -8.01
CA VAL A 212 7.98 13.71 -7.53
C VAL A 212 7.64 13.38 -6.09
N ALA A 213 7.85 14.30 -5.17
CA ALA A 213 7.44 14.15 -3.78
C ALA A 213 7.28 15.52 -3.12
N PRO A 214 6.50 15.59 -2.02
CA PRO A 214 6.49 16.74 -1.13
C PRO A 214 7.89 17.05 -0.59
N GLU A 215 8.10 18.28 -0.15
CA GLU A 215 9.29 18.64 0.62
C GLU A 215 9.42 17.71 1.84
N ASN A 216 10.66 17.34 2.18
CA ASN A 216 10.97 16.48 3.33
C ASN A 216 10.38 15.06 3.29
N ALA A 217 9.79 14.64 2.17
CA ALA A 217 9.44 13.24 1.92
C ALA A 217 10.70 12.36 1.80
N PRO A 218 10.57 11.02 1.95
CA PRO A 218 11.70 10.12 1.76
C PRO A 218 12.31 10.26 0.35
N ASP A 219 13.65 10.26 0.26
CA ASP A 219 14.38 10.21 -1.01
C ASP A 219 14.04 8.94 -1.80
N TRP A 220 14.04 7.80 -1.09
CA TRP A 220 13.78 6.48 -1.66
C TRP A 220 13.24 5.51 -0.61
N SER A 221 12.75 4.37 -1.08
CA SER A 221 12.24 3.30 -0.23
C SER A 221 12.68 1.92 -0.68
N LEU A 222 12.82 1.00 0.28
CA LEU A 222 13.03 -0.42 0.05
C LEU A 222 11.80 -1.19 0.56
N ARG A 223 11.22 -2.01 -0.31
CA ARG A 223 10.09 -2.89 0.01
C ARG A 223 10.53 -4.34 0.02
N PHE A 224 10.45 -4.96 1.19
CA PHE A 224 10.52 -6.42 1.33
C PHE A 224 9.11 -6.97 1.53
N GLN A 225 8.79 -8.08 0.89
CA GLN A 225 7.51 -8.74 1.10
C GLN A 225 7.63 -10.26 1.11
N ALA A 226 6.94 -10.88 2.05
CA ALA A 226 6.67 -12.30 2.11
C ALA A 226 5.15 -12.54 2.05
N GLN A 227 4.71 -13.44 1.19
CA GLN A 227 3.32 -13.82 1.04
C GLN A 227 3.17 -15.33 1.07
N LEU A 228 2.43 -15.81 2.06
CA LEU A 228 2.00 -17.20 2.14
C LEU A 228 0.76 -17.36 1.24
N LEU A 229 0.80 -18.32 0.32
CA LEU A 229 -0.29 -18.59 -0.62
C LEU A 229 -1.00 -19.86 -0.16
N PHE A 230 -2.10 -19.69 0.58
CA PHE A 230 -2.89 -20.82 1.03
C PHE A 230 -3.72 -21.37 -0.14
N PRO A 231 -3.78 -22.70 -0.33
CA PRO A 231 -4.68 -23.31 -1.31
C PRO A 231 -6.12 -22.86 -1.04
N LYS A 232 -6.92 -22.72 -2.11
CA LYS A 232 -8.37 -22.74 -1.93
C LYS A 232 -8.74 -24.11 -1.36
N GLY A 233 -9.49 -24.12 -0.26
CA GLY A 233 -10.11 -25.33 0.27
C GLY A 233 -11.13 -25.92 -0.68
#